data_AF-I3S7K5-F1
#
_entry.id   AF-I3S7K5-F1
#
_cell.length_a   1.000
_cell.length_b   1.000
_cell.length_c   1.000
_cell.angle_alpha   90.00
_cell.angle_beta   90.00
_cell.angle_gamma   90.00
#
_symmetry.space_group_name_H-M   'P 1'
#
loop_
_entity.id
_entity.type
_entity.pdbx_description
1 polymer ?
#
loop_
_entity_poly.entity_id
_entity_poly.type
_entity_poly.pdbx_seq_one_letter_code
_entity_poly.pdbx_strand_id
1 'polypeptide(L)'
;MEDLHSALEDRSLAVSTVPQKGRSLFTTRDFYPGEVILTQEPYVSVPNNNSSVSAQKRCDRCFTTTNLSKCSRCQTVWYCGTACQVLSSSSPFPFPLFRLIREVLCTLTLV
;
A
#
# COMPACT_ATOMS: atom_id res chain seq x y z
N MET A 1 -20.87 8.89 6.73
CA MET A 1 -20.24 9.84 5.77
C MET A 1 -19.76 11.10 6.47
N GLU A 2 -20.36 11.44 7.62
CA GLU A 2 -19.79 12.36 8.62
C GLU A 2 -18.34 12.03 8.98
N ASP A 3 -17.98 10.75 9.07
CA ASP A 3 -16.63 10.32 9.50
C ASP A 3 -15.51 10.83 8.58
N LEU A 4 -15.78 10.92 7.27
CA LEU A 4 -14.80 11.42 6.30
C LEU A 4 -14.63 12.94 6.40
N HIS A 5 -15.73 13.66 6.59
CA HIS A 5 -15.70 15.12 6.73
C HIS A 5 -14.96 15.50 8.01
N SER A 6 -15.29 14.85 9.14
CA SER A 6 -14.61 15.08 10.42
C SER A 6 -13.11 14.76 10.34
N ALA A 7 -12.72 13.63 9.75
CA ALA A 7 -11.31 13.26 9.63
C ALA A 7 -10.47 14.20 8.72
N LEU A 8 -11.13 14.91 7.80
CA LEU A 8 -10.49 15.86 6.90
C LEU A 8 -10.43 17.27 7.49
N GLU A 9 -11.45 17.66 8.27
CA GLU A 9 -11.45 18.92 9.02
C GLU A 9 -10.27 19.00 9.99
N ASP A 10 -9.97 17.90 10.69
CA ASP A 10 -8.77 17.77 11.55
C ASP A 10 -7.45 18.02 10.80
N ARG A 11 -7.47 17.91 9.46
CA ARG A 11 -6.31 18.06 8.57
C ARG A 11 -6.35 19.36 7.76
N SER A 12 -7.27 20.26 8.08
CA SER A 12 -7.50 21.50 7.34
C SER A 12 -7.88 21.27 5.87
N LEU A 13 -8.63 20.20 5.60
CA LEU A 13 -9.13 19.82 4.29
C LEU A 13 -10.66 19.73 4.29
N ALA A 14 -11.28 20.14 3.20
CA ALA A 14 -12.72 20.07 2.99
C ALA A 14 -13.03 19.36 1.67
N VAL A 15 -14.11 18.57 1.65
CA VAL A 15 -14.62 17.95 0.43
C VAL A 15 -15.68 18.87 -0.19
N SER A 16 -15.51 19.21 -1.46
CA SER A 16 -16.51 19.95 -2.23
C SER A 16 -16.65 19.37 -3.64
N THR A 17 -17.76 19.67 -4.32
CA THR A 17 -18.01 19.20 -5.69
C THR A 17 -17.87 20.37 -6.64
N VAL A 18 -16.93 20.25 -7.58
CA VAL A 18 -16.66 21.28 -8.59
C VAL A 18 -17.40 20.92 -9.87
N PRO A 19 -18.14 21.85 -10.50
CA PRO A 19 -18.72 21.64 -11.81
C PRO A 19 -17.64 21.12 -12.79
N GLN A 20 -17.98 20.12 -13.60
CA GLN A 20 -17.09 19.46 -14.58
C GLN A 20 -15.95 18.57 -14.01
N LYS A 21 -15.60 18.64 -12.72
CA LYS A 21 -14.56 17.80 -12.11
C LYS A 21 -15.09 16.80 -11.08
N GLY A 22 -16.28 17.04 -10.53
CA GLY A 22 -16.87 16.20 -9.50
C GLY A 22 -16.25 16.46 -8.12
N ARG A 23 -16.17 15.42 -7.28
CA ARG A 23 -15.68 15.52 -5.90
C ARG A 23 -14.19 15.87 -5.86
N SER A 24 -13.85 16.90 -5.09
CA SER A 24 -12.52 17.48 -4.98
C SER A 24 -12.21 17.83 -3.52
N LEU A 25 -10.92 17.86 -3.18
CA LEU A 25 -10.43 18.32 -1.89
C LEU A 25 -9.97 19.78 -1.98
N PHE A 26 -10.32 20.56 -0.97
CA PHE A 26 -9.96 21.96 -0.81
C PHE A 26 -9.25 22.17 0.52
N THR A 27 -8.35 23.15 0.59
CA THR A 27 -7.69 23.54 1.83
C THR A 27 -8.56 24.55 2.58
N THR A 28 -8.63 24.44 3.91
CA THR A 28 -9.32 25.43 4.77
C THR A 28 -8.34 26.44 5.40
N ARG A 29 -7.04 26.27 5.15
CA ARG A 29 -5.96 27.17 5.54
C ARG A 29 -4.91 27.29 4.43
N ASP A 30 -3.99 28.22 4.61
CA ASP A 30 -2.82 28.35 3.76
C ASP A 30 -1.73 27.32 4.13
N PHE A 31 -1.01 26.84 3.11
CA PHE A 31 0.13 25.95 3.23
C PHE A 31 1.39 26.61 2.67
N TYR A 32 2.53 26.36 3.30
CA TYR A 32 3.84 26.83 2.87
C TYR A 32 4.61 25.74 2.10
N PRO A 33 5.57 26.12 1.23
CA PRO A 33 6.38 25.16 0.51
C PRO A 33 7.11 24.19 1.46
N GLY A 34 6.95 22.89 1.21
CA GLY A 34 7.53 21.82 2.04
C GLY A 34 6.60 21.27 3.12
N GLU A 35 5.44 21.90 3.38
CA GLU A 35 4.46 21.34 4.29
C GLU A 35 3.75 20.10 3.72
N VAL A 36 3.46 19.14 4.59
CA VAL A 36 2.73 17.93 4.25
C VAL A 36 1.22 18.21 4.37
N ILE A 37 0.53 18.20 3.23
CA ILE A 37 -0.92 18.45 3.16
C ILE A 37 -1.72 17.24 3.66
N LEU A 38 -1.33 16.03 3.26
CA LEU A 38 -2.01 14.79 3.63
C LEU A 38 -1.00 13.64 3.68
N THR A 39 -1.07 12.83 4.73
CA THR A 39 -0.41 11.52 4.80
C THR A 39 -1.49 10.46 4.94
N GLN A 40 -1.41 9.43 4.11
CA GLN A 40 -2.37 8.33 4.12
C GLN A 40 -1.65 7.02 3.86
N GLU A 41 -1.97 6.01 4.66
CA GLU A 41 -1.53 4.65 4.37
C GLU A 41 -2.27 4.10 3.15
N PRO A 42 -1.57 3.44 2.21
CA PRO A 42 -2.21 2.89 1.03
C PRO A 42 -3.26 1.86 1.47
N TYR A 43 -4.46 1.98 0.92
CA TYR A 43 -5.50 0.97 1.12
C TYR A 43 -5.02 -0.41 0.67
N VAL A 44 -4.32 -0.42 -0.47
CA VAL A 44 -3.72 -1.61 -1.09
C VAL A 44 -2.44 -1.19 -1.79
N SER A 45 -1.38 -1.99 -1.68
CA SER A 45 -0.14 -1.77 -2.42
C SER A 45 0.51 -3.09 -2.82
N VAL A 46 0.99 -3.20 -4.06
CA VAL A 46 1.74 -4.36 -4.56
C VAL A 46 2.98 -3.85 -5.30
N PRO A 47 4.19 -4.31 -4.96
CA PRO A 47 5.39 -3.89 -5.69
C PRO A 47 5.38 -4.41 -7.12
N ASN A 48 5.86 -3.57 -8.04
CA ASN A 48 6.05 -3.98 -9.42
C ASN A 48 7.42 -4.64 -9.61
N ASN A 49 7.40 -5.96 -9.84
CA ASN A 49 8.59 -6.80 -9.92
C ASN A 49 8.91 -7.21 -11.37
N ASN A 50 8.15 -6.74 -12.35
CA ASN A 50 8.02 -7.38 -13.66
C ASN A 50 8.85 -6.76 -14.80
N SER A 51 9.69 -5.76 -14.55
CA SER A 51 10.31 -4.97 -15.61
C SER A 51 11.84 -4.96 -15.56
N SER A 52 12.45 -5.38 -16.67
CA SER A 52 13.90 -5.47 -16.95
C SER A 52 14.67 -4.14 -16.91
N VAL A 53 13.98 -3.01 -16.73
CA VAL A 53 14.58 -1.66 -16.77
C VAL A 53 14.99 -1.17 -15.37
N SER A 54 14.40 -1.71 -14.30
CA SER A 54 14.80 -1.42 -12.91
C SER A 54 14.44 -2.56 -11.96
N ALA A 55 15.01 -3.74 -12.22
CA ALA A 55 14.82 -4.97 -11.43
C ALA A 55 15.46 -4.90 -10.02
N GLN A 56 15.31 -3.78 -9.33
CA GLN A 56 15.60 -3.69 -7.91
C GLN A 56 14.51 -4.47 -7.18
N LYS A 57 14.92 -5.60 -6.61
CA LYS A 57 14.12 -6.37 -5.66
C LYS A 57 13.72 -5.42 -4.53
N ARG A 58 12.46 -5.50 -4.08
CA ARG A 58 11.92 -4.69 -2.99
C ARG A 58 11.18 -5.58 -2.01
N CYS A 59 11.16 -5.17 -0.75
CA CYS A 59 10.32 -5.79 0.25
C CYS A 59 8.85 -5.61 -0.11
N ASP A 60 8.08 -6.70 -0.10
CA ASP A 60 6.66 -6.72 -0.48
C ASP A 60 5.78 -5.89 0.48
N ARG A 61 6.30 -5.52 1.66
CA ARG A 61 5.60 -4.76 2.69
C ARG A 61 6.04 -3.29 2.79
N CYS A 62 7.34 -3.04 2.93
CA CYS A 62 7.87 -1.70 3.22
C CYS A 62 8.62 -1.07 2.04
N PHE A 63 8.64 -1.73 0.87
CA PHE A 63 9.27 -1.25 -0.37
C PHE A 63 10.78 -0.98 -0.29
N THR A 64 11.45 -1.27 0.84
CA THR A 64 12.91 -1.14 0.95
C THR A 64 13.63 -2.08 -0.02
N THR A 65 14.82 -1.67 -0.46
CA THR A 65 15.69 -2.40 -1.40
C THR A 65 16.85 -3.10 -0.69
N THR A 66 17.04 -2.88 0.62
CA THR A 66 18.17 -3.37 1.39
C THR A 66 17.83 -4.63 2.19
N ASN A 67 18.83 -5.50 2.44
CA ASN A 67 18.73 -6.70 3.29
C ASN A 67 17.58 -7.64 2.92
N LEU A 68 17.39 -7.88 1.62
CA LEU A 68 16.27 -8.66 1.12
C LEU A 68 16.56 -10.16 1.12
N SER A 69 15.70 -10.92 1.79
CA SER A 69 15.64 -12.37 1.75
C SER A 69 14.40 -12.84 1.00
N LYS A 70 14.53 -13.95 0.28
CA LYS A 70 13.37 -14.60 -0.35
C LYS A 70 12.54 -15.32 0.69
N CYS A 71 11.23 -15.34 0.47
CA CYS A 71 10.35 -16.27 1.19
C CYS A 71 10.80 -17.71 0.92
N SER A 72 11.13 -18.45 1.97
CA SER A 72 11.58 -19.84 1.87
C SER A 72 10.56 -20.76 1.22
N ARG A 73 9.26 -20.46 1.34
CA ARG A 73 8.16 -21.26 0.81
C ARG A 73 7.92 -21.05 -0.68
N CYS A 74 7.58 -19.84 -1.10
CA CYS A 74 7.19 -19.56 -2.48
C CYS A 74 8.35 -19.11 -3.39
N GLN A 75 9.50 -18.69 -2.83
CA GLN A 75 10.71 -18.23 -3.56
C GLN A 75 10.53 -17.06 -4.57
N THR A 76 9.31 -16.54 -4.70
CA THR A 76 8.92 -15.46 -5.63
C THR A 76 8.90 -14.08 -4.97
N VAL A 77 8.73 -14.03 -3.64
CA VAL A 77 8.51 -12.79 -2.88
C VAL A 77 9.73 -12.48 -2.02
N TRP A 78 10.03 -11.20 -1.83
CA TRP A 78 11.18 -10.70 -1.08
C TRP A 78 10.72 -9.91 0.14
N TYR A 79 11.42 -10.08 1.26
CA TYR A 79 11.20 -9.35 2.50
C TYR A 79 12.52 -8.88 3.07
N CYS A 80 12.54 -7.75 3.77
CA CYS A 80 13.75 -7.27 4.45
C CYS A 80 14.02 -7.96 5.79
N GLY A 81 13.09 -8.81 6.26
CA GLY A 81 13.18 -9.50 7.54
C GLY A 81 11.90 -10.23 7.90
N THR A 82 11.96 -11.04 8.95
CA THR A 82 10.84 -11.87 9.43
C THR A 82 9.65 -11.03 9.89
N ALA A 83 9.87 -9.84 10.44
CA ALA A 83 8.80 -8.92 10.83
C ALA A 83 7.92 -8.52 9.63
N CYS A 84 8.53 -8.13 8.50
CA CYS A 84 7.79 -7.78 7.29
C CYS A 84 7.08 -8.99 6.67
N GLN A 85 7.68 -10.18 6.77
CA GLN A 85 7.08 -11.43 6.31
C GLN A 85 5.82 -11.76 7.14
N VAL A 86 5.90 -11.71 8.47
CA VAL A 86 4.76 -12.00 9.36
C VAL A 86 3.65 -10.96 9.20
N LEU A 87 3.97 -9.67 9.19
CA LEU A 87 2.97 -8.60 9.04
C LEU A 87 2.28 -8.61 7.68
N SER A 88 2.99 -9.05 6.63
CA SER A 88 2.37 -9.24 5.31
C SER A 88 1.33 -10.38 5.31
N SER A 89 1.49 -11.37 6.19
CA SER A 89 0.56 -12.50 6.29
C SER A 89 -0.70 -12.18 7.11
N SER A 90 -0.65 -11.15 7.98
CA SER A 90 -1.71 -10.80 8.93
C SER A 90 -2.60 -9.63 8.51
N SER A 91 -2.47 -9.10 7.28
CA SER A 91 -3.31 -7.97 6.84
C SER A 91 -4.79 -8.39 6.72
N PRO A 92 -5.75 -7.61 7.27
CA PRO A 92 -7.17 -7.97 7.35
C PRO A 92 -7.93 -7.95 6.02
N PHE A 93 -7.27 -7.57 4.91
CA PHE A 93 -7.85 -7.69 3.58
C PHE A 93 -7.65 -9.12 3.04
N PRO A 94 -8.73 -9.85 2.73
CA PRO A 94 -8.62 -10.95 1.81
C PRO A 94 -8.28 -10.28 0.48
N PHE A 95 -7.10 -10.55 -0.05
CA PHE A 95 -6.58 -9.99 -1.29
C PHE A 95 -6.79 -11.03 -2.41
N PRO A 96 -8.01 -11.57 -2.60
CA PRO A 96 -8.17 -12.90 -3.16
C PRO A 96 -7.85 -12.89 -4.65
N LEU A 97 -7.90 -11.76 -5.36
CA LEU A 97 -7.70 -11.75 -6.80
C LEU A 97 -6.23 -11.82 -7.23
N PHE A 98 -5.30 -11.27 -6.43
CA PHE A 98 -3.86 -11.41 -6.68
C PHE A 98 -3.17 -12.40 -5.72
N ARG A 99 -3.75 -12.66 -4.54
CA ARG A 99 -3.39 -13.82 -3.71
C ARG A 99 -3.87 -15.13 -4.33
N LEU A 100 -4.98 -15.24 -5.09
CA LEU A 100 -5.28 -16.53 -5.74
C LEU A 100 -4.15 -16.95 -6.69
N ILE A 101 -3.64 -16.05 -7.53
CA ILE A 101 -2.63 -16.45 -8.52
C ILE A 101 -1.27 -16.74 -7.85
N ARG A 102 -0.91 -16.07 -6.75
CA ARG A 102 0.41 -16.19 -6.10
C ARG A 102 0.44 -17.05 -4.82
N GLU A 103 -0.69 -17.23 -4.13
CA GLU A 103 -0.86 -18.10 -2.95
C GLU A 103 -1.42 -19.48 -3.27
N VAL A 104 -2.18 -19.68 -4.36
CA VAL A 104 -2.59 -21.06 -4.76
C VAL A 104 -1.34 -21.94 -4.98
N LEU A 105 -0.19 -21.38 -5.33
CA LEU A 105 1.10 -22.11 -5.35
C LEU A 105 1.78 -22.28 -3.96
N CYS A 106 1.45 -21.44 -2.98
CA CYS A 106 2.10 -21.44 -1.66
C CYS A 106 1.30 -22.21 -0.58
N THR A 107 0.00 -22.45 -0.77
CA THR A 107 -0.86 -23.19 0.16
C THR A 107 -1.26 -24.60 -0.30
N LEU A 108 -1.17 -24.95 -1.59
CA LEU A 108 -1.52 -26.29 -2.11
C LEU A 108 -0.45 -27.39 -1.93
N THR A 109 0.63 -27.16 -1.20
CA THR A 109 1.58 -28.23 -0.79
C THR A 109 1.34 -28.72 0.65
N LEU A 110 0.10 -28.58 1.13
CA LEU A 110 -0.39 -29.18 2.37
C LEU A 110 -1.77 -29.84 2.13
N VAL A 111 -1.80 -30.86 1.27
CA VAL A 111 -2.34 -32.21 1.57
C VAL A 111 -1.45 -33.20 0.81
#